data_AF-A0A7S2U4W0-F1
#
_entry.id   AF-A0A7S2U4W0-F1
#
_cell.length_a   1.000
_cell.length_b   1.000
_cell.length_c   1.000
_cell.angle_alpha   90.00
_cell.angle_beta   90.00
_cell.angle_gamma   90.00
#
_symmetry.space_group_name_H-M   'P 1'
#
loop_
_entity.id
_entity.type
_entity.pdbx_description
1 polymer ?
#
loop_
_entity_poly.entity_id
_entity_poly.type
_entity_poly.pdbx_seq_one_letter_code
_entity_poly.pdbx_strand_id
1 'polypeptide(L)'
;VAQMMSLLFISRSLRQPQVFETIKTVLCAPNSYIGDTMMYPFPVNLLLDKANLKKLKKGFTIEAKGKVFHPFQLKIPIKEIRVLEVLRANPKSVLVEIIAHQGPESKMRPMRIVANQGNDMRQDVASMLTFRFFNYIWRQSRLEHEGYSVRCHAFSTTATGDGIGAREYVENCFPLSGIKRIHPLTNEKLGRLIATGAGSYIAAFVLGIRDRHADNIMIREDGVMFHIDFGKAFGDMVVMDTSSFAITKGFRDETGLANYDNFIQCCIKTFRVMREEKNLALIMNIAPTMFLAIHPAAKVKSFMSKALMLEKDVESACRRLTQKIRNAPESYKTYFKNALQSLRAAHGSKRAL
;
A
#
# COMPACT_ATOMS: atom_id res chain seq x y z
N VAL A 1 -4.72 -7.02 15.24
CA VAL A 1 -5.96 -7.34 16.00
C VAL A 1 -6.09 -6.48 17.25
N ALA A 2 -5.13 -6.49 18.20
CA ALA A 2 -5.15 -5.60 19.36
C ALA A 2 -5.30 -4.11 18.99
N GLN A 3 -4.60 -3.62 17.96
CA GLN A 3 -4.73 -2.24 17.46
C GLN A 3 -6.08 -1.93 16.79
N MET A 4 -6.68 -2.89 16.07
CA MET A 4 -8.03 -2.74 15.50
C MET A 4 -9.08 -2.71 16.60
N MET A 5 -8.89 -3.52 17.65
CA MET A 5 -9.71 -3.49 18.86
C MET A 5 -9.51 -2.19 19.61
N SER A 6 -8.28 -1.66 19.72
CA SER A 6 -8.00 -0.35 20.31
C SER A 6 -8.68 0.78 19.52
N LEU A 7 -8.70 0.73 18.19
CA LEU A 7 -9.37 1.74 17.35
C LEU A 7 -10.90 1.71 17.48
N LEU A 8 -11.49 0.51 17.51
CA LEU A 8 -12.93 0.33 17.76
C LEU A 8 -13.29 0.73 19.21
N PHE A 9 -12.41 0.47 20.18
CA PHE A 9 -12.61 0.83 21.58
C PHE A 9 -12.45 2.35 21.81
N ILE A 10 -11.40 2.97 21.26
CA ILE A 10 -11.14 4.42 21.31
C ILE A 10 -12.30 5.20 20.67
N SER A 11 -12.81 4.76 19.50
CA SER A 11 -13.95 5.44 18.86
C SER A 11 -15.26 5.29 19.64
N ARG A 12 -15.48 4.17 20.32
CA ARG A 12 -16.61 3.95 21.23
C ARG A 12 -16.50 4.83 22.50
N SER A 13 -15.28 5.02 23.02
CA SER A 13 -15.01 5.88 24.18
C SER A 13 -15.10 7.39 23.89
N LEU A 14 -14.88 7.82 22.65
CA LEU A 14 -14.91 9.24 22.26
C LEU A 14 -16.32 9.80 21.98
N ARG A 15 -17.41 9.02 22.16
CA ARG A 15 -18.82 9.43 21.90
C ARG A 15 -19.02 10.15 20.55
N GLN A 16 -18.33 9.72 19.49
CA GLN A 16 -18.54 10.25 18.12
C GLN A 16 -19.09 9.16 17.19
N PRO A 17 -20.43 9.03 17.09
CA PRO A 17 -21.09 7.93 16.36
C PRO A 17 -20.70 7.86 14.87
N GLN A 18 -20.46 9.01 14.24
CA GLN A 18 -20.08 9.09 12.83
C GLN A 18 -18.65 8.56 12.57
N VAL A 19 -17.72 8.76 13.51
CA VAL A 19 -16.35 8.25 13.42
C VAL A 19 -16.32 6.74 13.58
N PHE A 20 -17.12 6.20 14.50
CA PHE A 20 -17.28 4.77 14.71
C PHE A 20 -17.83 4.06 13.46
N GLU A 21 -18.93 4.55 12.87
CA GLU A 21 -19.52 3.96 11.67
C GLU A 21 -18.60 4.10 10.43
N THR A 22 -17.83 5.19 10.34
CA THR A 22 -16.82 5.35 9.27
C THR A 22 -15.67 4.34 9.42
N ILE A 23 -15.13 4.17 10.64
CA ILE A 23 -14.08 3.18 10.92
C ILE A 23 -14.61 1.77 10.66
N LYS A 24 -15.81 1.44 11.13
CA LYS A 24 -16.48 0.16 10.88
C LYS A 24 -16.67 -0.09 9.39
N THR A 25 -17.14 0.90 8.62
CA THR A 25 -17.31 0.78 7.16
C THR A 25 -15.97 0.58 6.42
N VAL A 26 -14.92 1.28 6.84
CA VAL A 26 -13.56 1.15 6.27
C VAL A 26 -12.92 -0.20 6.60
N LEU A 27 -13.19 -0.73 7.80
CA LEU A 27 -12.68 -2.03 8.26
C LEU A 27 -13.53 -3.22 7.77
N CYS A 28 -14.82 -3.03 7.48
CA CYS A 28 -15.78 -4.09 7.13
C CYS A 28 -16.21 -4.13 5.66
N ALA A 29 -15.71 -3.26 4.78
CA ALA A 29 -16.00 -3.36 3.35
C ALA A 29 -15.38 -4.61 2.70
N PRO A 30 -16.14 -5.24 1.78
CA PRO A 30 -16.89 -6.47 2.04
C PRO A 30 -15.95 -7.66 2.26
N ASN A 31 -15.77 -8.07 3.51
CA ASN A 31 -15.59 -9.47 3.87
C ASN A 31 -15.76 -9.58 5.39
N SER A 32 -16.86 -10.22 5.81
CA SER A 32 -17.18 -10.74 7.15
C SER A 32 -17.96 -9.85 8.14
N TYR A 33 -19.26 -10.17 8.24
CA TYR A 33 -19.96 -10.38 9.51
C TYR A 33 -20.35 -11.87 9.58
N ILE A 34 -20.18 -12.53 10.73
CA ILE A 34 -20.91 -13.74 11.16
C ILE A 34 -21.00 -13.70 12.69
N GLY A 35 -22.22 -13.57 13.23
CA GLY A 35 -22.61 -13.99 14.60
C GLY A 35 -22.05 -13.21 15.79
N ASP A 36 -22.82 -13.18 16.89
CA ASP A 36 -22.50 -12.47 18.15
C ASP A 36 -21.37 -13.11 18.98
N THR A 37 -20.55 -13.98 18.38
CA THR A 37 -19.41 -14.62 19.04
C THR A 37 -18.14 -14.32 18.26
N MET A 38 -17.31 -13.41 18.78
CA MET A 38 -15.94 -13.16 18.30
C MET A 38 -15.06 -14.39 18.56
N MET A 39 -15.07 -15.37 17.67
CA MET A 39 -13.98 -16.34 17.58
C MET A 39 -12.83 -15.70 16.78
N TYR A 40 -11.72 -15.39 17.46
CA TYR A 40 -10.47 -15.02 16.80
C TYR A 40 -9.79 -16.29 16.27
N PRO A 41 -9.73 -16.53 14.95
CA PRO A 41 -8.98 -17.66 14.44
C PRO A 41 -7.48 -17.41 14.66
N PHE A 42 -6.85 -18.36 15.34
CA PHE A 42 -5.40 -18.45 15.50
C PHE A 42 -4.71 -18.27 14.14
N PRO A 43 -3.92 -17.19 13.92
CA PRO A 43 -3.38 -16.93 12.59
C PRO A 43 -2.27 -17.93 12.26
N VAL A 44 -1.96 -18.03 10.96
CA VAL A 44 -0.80 -18.68 10.31
C VAL A 44 0.55 -18.46 11.00
N ASN A 45 0.62 -17.53 11.96
CA ASN A 45 1.68 -17.40 12.98
C ASN A 45 2.30 -18.72 13.39
N LEU A 46 1.51 -19.70 13.81
CA LEU A 46 2.09 -20.92 14.38
C LEU A 46 2.90 -21.75 13.35
N LEU A 47 2.60 -21.62 12.06
CA LEU A 47 3.30 -22.34 10.98
C LEU A 47 4.56 -21.61 10.54
N LEU A 48 4.47 -20.28 10.34
CA LEU A 48 5.61 -19.47 9.89
C LEU A 48 6.60 -19.16 11.03
N ASP A 49 6.14 -19.10 12.28
CA ASP A 49 7.00 -18.91 13.45
C ASP A 49 7.77 -20.21 13.79
N LYS A 50 7.13 -21.39 13.61
CA LYS A 50 7.81 -22.69 13.71
C LYS A 50 8.80 -22.94 12.58
N ALA A 51 8.51 -22.46 11.37
CA ALA A 51 9.37 -22.60 10.21
C ALA A 51 10.36 -21.42 10.14
N ASN A 52 11.58 -21.59 10.64
CA ASN A 52 12.65 -20.61 10.44
C ASN A 52 12.79 -20.32 8.93
N LEU A 53 12.33 -19.15 8.45
CA LEU A 53 12.22 -18.85 7.01
C LEU A 53 13.57 -18.96 6.30
N LYS A 54 14.68 -18.74 7.03
CA LYS A 54 16.05 -18.90 6.52
C LYS A 54 16.39 -20.34 6.11
N LYS A 55 15.66 -21.33 6.63
CA LYS A 55 15.83 -22.75 6.32
C LYS A 55 14.93 -23.22 5.17
N LEU A 56 13.96 -22.40 4.76
CA LEU A 56 13.05 -22.74 3.67
C LEU A 56 13.78 -22.65 2.33
N LYS A 57 13.47 -23.58 1.43
CA LYS A 57 13.98 -23.62 0.07
C LYS A 57 12.81 -23.71 -0.90
N LYS A 58 13.02 -23.28 -2.14
CA LYS A 58 12.06 -23.49 -3.23
C LYS A 58 11.65 -24.96 -3.30
N GLY A 59 10.35 -25.20 -3.42
CA GLY A 59 9.75 -26.55 -3.47
C GLY A 59 9.42 -27.15 -2.09
N PHE A 60 9.78 -26.50 -0.99
CA PHE A 60 9.40 -26.97 0.34
C PHE A 60 7.89 -26.84 0.56
N THR A 61 7.25 -27.86 1.11
CA THR A 61 5.81 -27.86 1.43
C THR A 61 5.63 -28.01 2.92
N ILE A 62 4.69 -27.24 3.48
CA ILE A 62 4.34 -27.25 4.90
C ILE A 62 2.85 -27.58 5.00
N GLU A 63 2.53 -28.76 5.53
CA GLU A 63 1.15 -29.14 5.80
C GLU A 63 0.60 -28.39 7.02
N ALA A 64 -0.63 -27.90 6.90
CA ALA A 64 -1.32 -27.27 8.02
C ALA A 64 -1.84 -28.35 8.99
N LYS A 65 -1.32 -28.37 10.22
CA LYS A 65 -1.82 -29.24 11.29
C LYS A 65 -2.86 -28.49 12.12
N GLY A 66 -4.10 -28.97 12.12
CA GLY A 66 -5.22 -28.39 12.87
C GLY A 66 -5.99 -27.30 12.11
N LYS A 67 -6.77 -26.48 12.84
CA LYS A 67 -7.60 -25.41 12.25
C LYS A 67 -6.76 -24.16 11.96
N VAL A 68 -6.11 -24.15 10.80
CA VAL A 68 -5.36 -22.99 10.29
C VAL A 68 -6.12 -22.34 9.14
N PHE A 69 -6.25 -21.01 9.16
CA PHE A 69 -7.02 -20.26 8.16
C PHE A 69 -6.16 -19.30 7.36
N HIS A 70 -6.59 -18.96 6.14
CA HIS A 70 -5.92 -18.01 5.25
C HIS A 70 -5.73 -16.65 5.94
N PRO A 71 -4.53 -16.04 5.89
CA PRO A 71 -4.21 -14.86 6.70
C PRO A 71 -4.99 -13.60 6.31
N PHE A 72 -5.57 -13.57 5.10
CA PHE A 72 -6.43 -12.47 4.63
C PHE A 72 -7.90 -12.87 4.44
N GLN A 73 -8.21 -14.17 4.51
CA GLN A 73 -9.54 -14.71 4.27
C GLN A 73 -9.85 -15.71 5.37
N LEU A 74 -10.15 -15.20 6.55
CA LEU A 74 -10.22 -15.97 7.80
C LEU A 74 -11.27 -17.09 7.83
N LYS A 75 -12.16 -17.15 6.84
CA LYS A 75 -13.15 -18.22 6.66
C LYS A 75 -12.60 -19.43 5.89
N ILE A 76 -11.39 -19.34 5.36
CA ILE A 76 -10.84 -20.31 4.42
C ILE A 76 -9.78 -21.16 5.12
N PRO A 77 -10.08 -22.42 5.45
CA PRO A 77 -9.09 -23.31 6.05
C PRO A 77 -7.99 -23.67 5.04
N ILE A 78 -6.74 -23.63 5.49
CA ILE A 78 -5.56 -23.97 4.70
C ILE A 78 -5.27 -25.46 4.85
N LYS A 79 -4.97 -26.13 3.74
CA LYS A 79 -4.47 -27.51 3.70
C LYS A 79 -2.95 -27.53 3.77
N GLU A 80 -2.30 -26.77 2.89
CA GLU A 80 -0.84 -26.76 2.75
C GLU A 80 -0.33 -25.41 2.27
N ILE A 81 0.95 -25.13 2.56
CA ILE A 81 1.68 -23.96 2.09
C ILE A 81 2.89 -24.46 1.29
N ARG A 82 3.00 -24.05 0.03
CA ARG A 82 4.13 -24.39 -0.83
C ARG A 82 5.05 -23.20 -1.02
N VAL A 83 6.34 -23.39 -0.79
CA VAL A 83 7.37 -22.37 -1.02
C VAL A 83 7.70 -22.32 -2.51
N LEU A 84 7.30 -21.23 -3.17
CA LEU A 84 7.57 -21.03 -4.59
C LEU A 84 8.97 -20.46 -4.82
N GLU A 85 9.37 -19.49 -3.99
CA GLU A 85 10.65 -18.81 -4.13
C GLU A 85 11.09 -18.16 -2.80
N VAL A 86 12.39 -18.14 -2.55
CA VAL A 86 13.01 -17.27 -1.53
C VAL A 86 13.52 -16.03 -2.26
N LEU A 87 13.05 -14.84 -1.87
CA LEU A 87 13.33 -13.63 -2.62
C LEU A 87 14.82 -13.28 -2.52
N ARG A 88 15.54 -13.32 -3.64
CA ARG A 88 17.00 -13.12 -3.66
C ARG A 88 17.43 -11.79 -3.05
N ALA A 89 16.62 -10.75 -3.25
CA ALA A 89 16.91 -9.40 -2.76
C ALA A 89 16.64 -9.20 -1.27
N ASN A 90 15.83 -10.07 -0.67
CA ASN A 90 15.58 -10.10 0.77
C ASN A 90 15.38 -11.56 1.19
N PRO A 91 16.46 -12.26 1.60
CA PRO A 91 16.40 -13.66 1.99
C PRO A 91 15.48 -13.97 3.19
N LYS A 92 14.95 -12.94 3.85
CA LYS A 92 13.93 -13.07 4.91
C LYS A 92 12.49 -12.95 4.39
N SER A 93 12.31 -12.75 3.09
CA SER A 93 11.03 -12.76 2.39
C SER A 93 10.91 -14.00 1.52
N VAL A 94 9.78 -14.68 1.62
CA VAL A 94 9.51 -15.93 0.90
C VAL A 94 8.17 -15.81 0.20
N LEU A 95 8.15 -16.05 -1.11
CA LEU A 95 6.93 -16.18 -1.88
C LEU A 95 6.38 -17.59 -1.67
N VAL A 96 5.16 -17.66 -1.15
CA VAL A 96 4.47 -18.93 -0.90
C VAL A 96 3.11 -18.95 -1.58
N GLU A 97 2.72 -20.15 -1.98
CA GLU A 97 1.40 -20.48 -2.49
C GLU A 97 0.61 -21.16 -1.37
N ILE A 98 -0.52 -20.58 -0.99
CA ILE A 98 -1.45 -21.16 -0.03
C ILE A 98 -2.47 -22.00 -0.79
N ILE A 99 -2.59 -23.25 -0.38
CA ILE A 99 -3.53 -24.21 -0.92
C ILE A 99 -4.58 -24.47 0.16
N ALA A 100 -5.81 -24.05 -0.13
CA ALA A 100 -6.95 -24.22 0.77
C ALA A 100 -7.49 -25.65 0.75
N HIS A 101 -8.20 -26.04 1.81
CA HIS A 101 -9.11 -27.19 1.70
C HIS A 101 -10.23 -26.83 0.71
N GLN A 102 -10.58 -27.75 -0.18
CA GLN A 102 -11.72 -27.55 -1.07
C GLN A 102 -13.00 -27.54 -0.23
N GLY A 103 -13.77 -26.44 -0.29
CA GLY A 103 -15.17 -26.47 0.10
C GLY A 103 -16.01 -27.10 -1.03
N PRO A 104 -17.21 -27.63 -0.75
CA PRO A 104 -18.05 -28.30 -1.76
C PRO A 104 -18.44 -27.44 -2.97
N GLU A 105 -18.19 -26.12 -2.97
CA GLU A 105 -18.51 -25.19 -4.07
C GLU A 105 -17.31 -24.50 -4.75
N SER A 106 -16.05 -24.69 -4.34
CA SER A 106 -14.98 -23.75 -4.72
C SER A 106 -14.02 -24.22 -5.82
N LYS A 107 -14.15 -23.66 -7.04
CA LYS A 107 -13.04 -23.46 -8.01
C LYS A 107 -12.10 -22.33 -7.52
N MET A 108 -11.57 -22.42 -6.30
CA MET A 108 -10.68 -21.37 -5.79
C MET A 108 -9.27 -21.51 -6.36
N ARG A 109 -8.73 -20.40 -6.87
CA ARG A 109 -7.36 -20.32 -7.39
C ARG A 109 -6.35 -20.41 -6.24
N PRO A 110 -5.18 -21.04 -6.44
CA PRO A 110 -4.08 -20.92 -5.48
C PRO A 110 -3.79 -19.44 -5.18
N MET A 111 -3.58 -19.12 -3.90
CA MET A 111 -3.39 -17.74 -3.45
C MET A 111 -1.93 -17.53 -3.07
N ARG A 112 -1.28 -16.58 -3.73
CA ARG A 112 0.13 -16.26 -3.48
C ARG A 112 0.26 -15.13 -2.48
N ILE A 113 1.14 -15.31 -1.52
CA ILE A 113 1.49 -14.29 -0.53
C ILE A 113 3.01 -14.22 -0.40
N VAL A 114 3.52 -13.06 -0.02
CA VAL A 114 4.90 -12.92 0.43
C VAL A 114 4.91 -12.90 1.95
N ALA A 115 5.51 -13.93 2.54
CA ALA A 115 5.76 -14.03 3.97
C ALA A 115 7.11 -13.39 4.30
N ASN A 116 7.15 -12.58 5.35
CA ASN A 116 8.34 -11.87 5.82
C ASN A 116 8.66 -12.23 7.27
N GLN A 117 9.95 -12.39 7.57
CA GLN A 117 10.48 -12.52 8.93
C GLN A 117 11.55 -11.46 9.22
N GLY A 118 11.58 -10.95 10.44
CA GLY A 118 12.52 -9.91 10.91
C GLY A 118 12.23 -8.48 10.45
N ASN A 119 11.08 -8.20 9.81
CA ASN A 119 10.66 -6.83 9.48
C ASN A 119 9.34 -6.52 10.19
N ASP A 120 9.27 -5.39 10.88
CA ASP A 120 8.02 -4.92 11.47
C ASP A 120 7.07 -4.41 10.37
N MET A 121 6.00 -5.16 10.13
CA MET A 121 5.00 -4.83 9.11
C MET A 121 3.82 -4.02 9.67
N ARG A 122 3.84 -3.62 10.95
CA ARG A 122 2.75 -2.80 11.54
C ARG A 122 2.54 -1.51 10.75
N GLN A 123 3.61 -0.93 10.23
CA GLN A 123 3.54 0.30 9.45
C GLN A 123 2.92 0.09 8.07
N ASP A 124 3.24 -1.01 7.39
CA ASP A 124 2.56 -1.41 6.17
C ASP A 124 1.06 -1.64 6.40
N VAL A 125 0.69 -2.30 7.51
CA VAL A 125 -0.71 -2.49 7.90
C VAL A 125 -1.42 -1.16 8.10
N ALA A 126 -0.85 -0.26 8.91
CA ALA A 126 -1.41 1.06 9.16
C ALA A 126 -1.54 1.89 7.86
N SER A 127 -0.56 1.79 6.97
CA SER A 127 -0.59 2.45 5.65
C SER A 127 -1.71 1.89 4.77
N MET A 128 -1.88 0.57 4.69
CA MET A 128 -2.97 -0.06 3.93
C MET A 128 -4.35 0.29 4.47
N LEU A 129 -4.52 0.36 5.79
CA LEU A 129 -5.77 0.81 6.40
C LEU A 129 -6.07 2.27 6.04
N THR A 130 -5.05 3.13 6.09
CA THR A 130 -5.19 4.55 5.73
C THR A 130 -5.49 4.74 4.25
N PHE A 131 -4.91 3.91 3.39
CA PHE A 131 -5.21 3.89 1.96
C PHE A 131 -6.66 3.50 1.67
N ARG A 132 -7.20 2.48 2.37
CA ARG A 132 -8.64 2.15 2.28
C ARG A 132 -9.52 3.32 2.71
N PHE A 133 -9.13 4.04 3.76
CA PHE A 133 -9.84 5.23 4.21
C PHE A 133 -9.76 6.40 3.20
N PHE A 134 -8.60 6.66 2.60
CA PHE A 134 -8.49 7.66 1.52
C PHE A 134 -9.34 7.28 0.31
N ASN A 135 -9.33 6.00 -0.09
CA ASN A 135 -10.20 5.51 -1.16
C ASN A 135 -11.69 5.68 -0.83
N TYR A 136 -12.08 5.52 0.43
CA TYR A 136 -13.44 5.81 0.87
C TYR A 136 -13.78 7.28 0.62
N ILE A 137 -12.93 8.21 1.06
CA ILE A 137 -13.12 9.66 0.85
C ILE A 137 -13.25 9.99 -0.64
N TRP A 138 -12.29 9.56 -1.47
CA TRP A 138 -12.31 9.86 -2.91
C TRP A 138 -13.52 9.27 -3.62
N ARG A 139 -13.97 8.08 -3.21
CA ARG A 139 -15.20 7.48 -3.73
C ARG A 139 -16.45 8.26 -3.32
N GLN A 140 -16.54 8.73 -2.07
CA GLN A 140 -17.65 9.57 -1.64
C GLN A 140 -17.71 10.89 -2.40
N SER A 141 -16.54 11.47 -2.72
CA SER A 141 -16.43 12.66 -3.57
C SER A 141 -16.57 12.37 -5.07
N ARG A 142 -16.86 11.12 -5.47
CA ARG A 142 -16.98 10.67 -6.88
C ARG A 142 -15.76 11.08 -7.74
N LEU A 143 -14.57 11.02 -7.16
CA LEU A 143 -13.35 11.45 -7.83
C LEU A 143 -12.90 10.40 -8.86
N GLU A 144 -12.82 10.84 -10.12
CA GLU A 144 -12.41 10.02 -11.26
C GLU A 144 -11.60 10.82 -12.28
N HIS A 145 -10.93 10.09 -13.18
CA HIS A 145 -10.27 10.63 -14.36
C HIS A 145 -10.67 9.77 -15.56
N GLU A 146 -11.33 10.37 -16.54
CA GLU A 146 -11.79 9.70 -17.78
C GLU A 146 -12.60 8.41 -17.51
N GLY A 147 -13.48 8.44 -16.50
CA GLY A 147 -14.31 7.29 -16.10
C GLY A 147 -13.59 6.25 -15.22
N TYR A 148 -12.31 6.47 -14.87
CA TYR A 148 -11.57 5.61 -13.94
C TYR A 148 -11.50 6.25 -12.55
N SER A 149 -12.00 5.53 -11.55
CA SER A 149 -11.97 5.99 -10.15
C SER A 149 -10.54 6.21 -9.67
N VAL A 150 -10.29 7.39 -9.08
CA VAL A 150 -9.03 7.69 -8.40
C VAL A 150 -8.97 6.90 -7.11
N ARG A 151 -7.94 6.06 -6.99
CA ARG A 151 -7.71 5.22 -5.82
C ARG A 151 -6.24 4.81 -5.71
N CYS A 152 -5.79 4.58 -4.49
CA CYS A 152 -4.53 3.87 -4.24
C CYS A 152 -4.82 2.38 -4.05
N HIS A 153 -4.01 1.50 -4.62
CA HIS A 153 -4.23 0.06 -4.45
C HIS A 153 -3.87 -0.37 -3.02
N ALA A 154 -4.89 -0.80 -2.25
CA ALA A 154 -4.73 -1.22 -0.85
C ALA A 154 -4.77 -2.75 -0.74
N PHE A 155 -3.67 -3.38 -1.11
CA PHE A 155 -3.52 -4.84 -1.06
C PHE A 155 -3.56 -5.38 0.37
N SER A 156 -3.76 -6.69 0.49
CA SER A 156 -3.89 -7.34 1.79
C SER A 156 -2.53 -7.43 2.48
N THR A 157 -2.47 -7.03 3.74
CA THR A 157 -1.24 -7.09 4.55
C THR A 157 -1.61 -7.38 6.00
N THR A 158 -0.75 -8.11 6.69
CA THR A 158 -0.93 -8.44 8.10
C THR A 158 0.41 -8.50 8.80
N ALA A 159 0.46 -7.97 10.01
CA ALA A 159 1.56 -8.17 10.95
C ALA A 159 1.08 -9.25 11.92
N THR A 160 1.68 -10.42 11.84
CA THR A 160 1.20 -11.59 12.55
C THR A 160 1.93 -11.77 13.89
N GLY A 161 3.20 -11.36 14.00
CA GLY A 161 3.98 -11.41 15.24
C GLY A 161 5.18 -10.45 15.25
N ASP A 162 6.09 -10.60 16.22
CA ASP A 162 7.29 -9.76 16.33
C ASP A 162 8.22 -10.00 15.13
N GLY A 163 8.26 -9.04 14.21
CA GLY A 163 8.99 -9.13 12.95
C GLY A 163 8.41 -10.13 11.94
N ILE A 164 7.25 -10.76 12.18
CA ILE A 164 6.64 -11.70 11.23
C ILE A 164 5.37 -11.08 10.64
N GLY A 165 5.25 -11.14 9.32
CA GLY A 165 4.05 -10.68 8.63
C GLY A 165 3.92 -11.26 7.23
N ALA A 166 2.80 -10.95 6.59
CA ALA A 166 2.53 -11.38 5.23
C ALA A 166 1.88 -10.25 4.44
N ARG A 167 2.15 -10.21 3.14
CA ARG A 167 1.45 -9.37 2.17
C ARG A 167 0.95 -10.18 0.99
N GLU A 168 -0.12 -9.73 0.39
CA GLU A 168 -0.63 -10.21 -0.89
C GLU A 168 0.45 -10.11 -1.96
N TYR A 169 0.62 -11.17 -2.74
CA TYR A 169 1.43 -11.12 -3.95
C TYR A 169 0.55 -10.62 -5.10
N VAL A 170 0.83 -9.41 -5.57
CA VAL A 170 0.08 -8.79 -6.68
C VAL A 170 0.62 -9.32 -8.01
N GLU A 171 -0.18 -10.10 -8.71
CA GLU A 171 0.21 -10.71 -9.98
C GLU A 171 0.27 -9.72 -11.15
N ASN A 172 0.98 -10.13 -12.21
CA ASN A 172 1.06 -9.43 -13.49
C ASN A 172 1.45 -7.95 -13.32
N CYS A 173 2.46 -7.69 -12.50
CA CYS A 173 2.99 -6.36 -12.28
C CYS A 173 4.50 -6.29 -12.47
N PHE A 174 4.99 -5.07 -12.71
CA PHE A 174 6.40 -4.77 -12.91
C PHE A 174 6.72 -3.39 -12.34
N PRO A 175 7.97 -3.13 -11.95
CA PRO A 175 8.36 -1.83 -11.41
C PRO A 175 8.27 -0.72 -12.47
N LEU A 176 8.09 0.53 -12.02
CA LEU A 176 8.02 1.73 -12.85
C LEU A 176 9.29 1.94 -13.67
N SER A 177 10.44 1.44 -13.21
CA SER A 177 11.69 1.41 -13.99
C SER A 177 11.55 0.64 -15.31
N GLY A 178 10.64 -0.33 -15.37
CA GLY A 178 10.29 -1.11 -16.56
C GLY A 178 9.04 -0.62 -17.28
N ILE A 179 8.64 0.65 -17.15
CA ILE A 179 7.37 1.18 -17.67
C ILE A 179 7.09 0.86 -19.15
N LYS A 180 8.13 0.78 -19.99
CA LYS A 180 8.01 0.37 -21.41
C LYS A 180 7.24 -0.93 -21.63
N ARG A 181 7.21 -1.82 -20.64
CA ARG A 181 6.47 -3.09 -20.68
C ARG A 181 4.95 -2.94 -20.71
N ILE A 182 4.41 -1.76 -20.40
CA ILE A 182 2.97 -1.52 -20.45
C ILE A 182 2.42 -1.50 -21.88
N HIS A 183 3.28 -1.26 -22.87
CA HIS A 183 2.88 -1.08 -24.26
C HIS A 183 2.26 -2.34 -24.87
N PRO A 184 1.26 -2.18 -25.77
CA PRO A 184 0.69 -0.90 -26.22
C PRO A 184 -0.14 -0.22 -25.13
N LEU A 185 0.04 1.10 -24.99
CA LEU A 185 -0.64 1.94 -24.01
C LEU A 185 -2.00 2.39 -24.55
N THR A 186 -3.00 1.53 -24.42
CA THR A 186 -4.39 1.84 -24.78
C THR A 186 -4.96 2.95 -23.90
N ASN A 187 -6.00 3.65 -24.37
CA ASN A 187 -6.69 4.68 -23.57
C ASN A 187 -7.19 4.12 -22.22
N GLU A 188 -7.63 2.86 -22.18
CA GLU A 188 -8.03 2.21 -20.92
C GLU A 188 -6.87 2.06 -19.93
N LYS A 189 -5.74 1.52 -20.40
CA LYS A 189 -4.54 1.38 -19.55
C LYS A 189 -4.05 2.74 -19.08
N LEU A 190 -4.05 3.73 -19.97
CA LEU A 190 -3.61 5.10 -19.67
C LEU A 190 -4.50 5.79 -18.64
N GLY A 191 -5.83 5.77 -18.83
CA GLY A 191 -6.77 6.36 -17.88
C GLY A 191 -6.66 5.72 -16.49
N ARG A 192 -6.53 4.39 -16.44
CA ARG A 192 -6.29 3.65 -15.20
C ARG A 192 -4.94 3.99 -14.56
N LEU A 193 -3.88 4.12 -15.36
CA LEU A 193 -2.54 4.48 -14.91
C LEU A 193 -2.51 5.86 -14.29
N ILE A 194 -3.16 6.83 -14.92
CA ILE A 194 -3.25 8.19 -14.40
C ILE A 194 -4.08 8.23 -13.11
N ALA A 195 -5.29 7.66 -13.11
CA ALA A 195 -6.19 7.71 -11.96
C ALA A 195 -5.59 7.02 -10.72
N THR A 196 -5.00 5.84 -10.89
CA THR A 196 -4.41 5.08 -9.78
C THR A 196 -3.03 5.58 -9.37
N GLY A 197 -2.28 6.13 -10.33
CA GLY A 197 -1.04 6.85 -10.05
C GLY A 197 -1.29 8.08 -9.19
N ALA A 198 -2.26 8.93 -9.54
CA ALA A 198 -2.59 10.12 -8.78
C ALA A 198 -2.99 9.79 -7.33
N GLY A 199 -3.88 8.80 -7.15
CA GLY A 199 -4.24 8.31 -5.82
C GLY A 199 -3.03 7.80 -5.03
N SER A 200 -2.18 6.97 -5.65
CA SER A 200 -1.02 6.38 -4.99
C SER A 200 0.06 7.40 -4.61
N TYR A 201 0.40 8.34 -5.50
CA TYR A 201 1.38 9.38 -5.22
C TYR A 201 0.88 10.38 -4.17
N ILE A 202 -0.37 10.80 -4.22
CA ILE A 202 -0.93 11.73 -3.22
C ILE A 202 -1.05 11.04 -1.86
N ALA A 203 -1.50 9.78 -1.79
CA ALA A 203 -1.52 9.04 -0.54
C ALA A 203 -0.12 8.91 0.08
N ALA A 204 0.88 8.52 -0.73
CA ALA A 204 2.26 8.40 -0.28
C ALA A 204 2.85 9.74 0.19
N PHE A 205 2.55 10.83 -0.53
CA PHE A 205 2.98 12.18 -0.16
C PHE A 205 2.39 12.63 1.18
N VAL A 206 1.08 12.45 1.38
CA VAL A 206 0.39 12.86 2.62
C VAL A 206 0.86 12.06 3.83
N LEU A 207 1.11 10.75 3.68
CA LEU A 207 1.65 9.92 4.75
C LEU A 207 3.17 10.07 4.92
N GLY A 208 3.85 10.75 4.00
CA GLY A 208 5.30 10.91 4.06
C GLY A 208 6.04 9.60 3.88
N ILE A 209 5.49 8.66 3.10
CA ILE A 209 6.13 7.38 2.80
C ILE A 209 7.46 7.68 2.10
N ARG A 210 8.55 7.18 2.69
CA ARG A 210 9.91 7.41 2.24
C ARG A 210 10.41 6.30 1.32
N ASP A 211 11.68 6.42 0.93
CA ASP A 211 12.37 5.47 0.06
C ASP A 211 11.61 5.19 -1.25
N ARG A 212 10.99 6.24 -1.79
CA ARG A 212 10.26 6.17 -3.05
C ARG A 212 11.25 6.26 -4.19
N HIS A 213 11.37 5.18 -4.95
CA HIS A 213 12.16 5.10 -6.17
C HIS A 213 11.38 4.25 -7.18
N ALA A 214 11.83 4.23 -8.43
CA ALA A 214 11.09 3.59 -9.51
C ALA A 214 10.78 2.10 -9.23
N ASP A 215 11.65 1.38 -8.52
CA ASP A 215 11.41 -0.03 -8.17
C ASP A 215 10.41 -0.27 -7.04
N ASN A 216 10.05 0.76 -6.25
CA ASN A 216 9.03 0.66 -5.19
C ASN A 216 7.65 1.17 -5.66
N ILE A 217 7.55 1.46 -6.95
CA ILE A 217 6.32 1.87 -7.63
C ILE A 217 6.07 0.81 -8.69
N MET A 218 4.94 0.14 -8.58
CA MET A 218 4.58 -1.01 -9.41
C MET A 218 3.46 -0.61 -10.36
N ILE A 219 3.46 -1.21 -11.54
CA ILE A 219 2.45 -1.09 -12.57
C ILE A 219 1.96 -2.50 -12.89
N ARG A 220 0.65 -2.74 -12.80
CA ARG A 220 0.01 -3.94 -13.32
C ARG A 220 -0.16 -3.84 -14.83
N GLU A 221 -0.16 -4.97 -15.52
CA GLU A 221 -0.36 -5.03 -16.98
C GLU A 221 -1.68 -4.42 -17.44
N ASP A 222 -2.69 -4.35 -16.56
CA ASP A 222 -3.96 -3.67 -16.81
C ASP A 222 -3.86 -2.13 -16.66
N GLY A 223 -2.71 -1.58 -16.25
CA GLY A 223 -2.51 -0.14 -16.05
C GLY A 223 -2.74 0.35 -14.62
N VAL A 224 -3.03 -0.50 -13.62
CA VAL A 224 -3.05 -0.04 -12.22
C VAL A 224 -1.63 0.29 -11.74
N MET A 225 -1.39 1.54 -11.34
CA MET A 225 -0.19 1.94 -10.62
C MET A 225 -0.42 1.89 -9.11
N PHE A 226 0.58 1.38 -8.38
CA PHE A 226 0.54 1.33 -6.92
C PHE A 226 1.94 1.35 -6.30
N HIS A 227 2.03 1.71 -5.03
CA HIS A 227 3.29 1.73 -4.29
C HIS A 227 3.42 0.45 -3.46
N ILE A 228 4.65 0.05 -3.13
CA ILE A 228 4.96 -1.05 -2.21
C ILE A 228 6.03 -0.63 -1.19
N ASP A 229 6.22 -1.41 -0.12
CA ASP A 229 7.23 -1.17 0.93
C ASP A 229 7.00 0.14 1.70
N PHE A 230 6.24 0.09 2.79
CA PHE A 230 5.84 1.29 3.55
C PHE A 230 6.54 1.40 4.90
N GLY A 231 7.63 0.66 5.11
CA GLY A 231 8.32 0.54 6.39
C GLY A 231 8.95 1.83 6.94
N LYS A 232 8.93 2.95 6.20
CA LYS A 232 9.40 4.28 6.67
C LYS A 232 8.44 5.40 6.28
N ALA A 233 7.92 6.16 7.26
CA ALA A 233 6.89 7.17 7.08
C ALA A 233 7.07 8.34 8.06
N PHE A 234 6.26 9.41 7.93
CA PHE A 234 6.18 10.53 8.88
C PHE A 234 7.53 11.14 9.35
N GLY A 235 8.50 11.23 8.43
CA GLY A 235 9.80 11.87 8.71
C GLY A 235 10.85 10.97 9.36
N ASP A 236 10.65 9.64 9.39
CA ASP A 236 11.68 8.71 9.82
C ASP A 236 12.95 8.84 8.98
N MET A 237 14.12 8.73 9.62
CA MET A 237 15.41 8.92 8.97
C MET A 237 15.69 7.85 7.90
N VAL A 238 16.09 8.31 6.72
CA VAL A 238 16.57 7.45 5.63
C VAL A 238 17.93 7.96 5.18
N VAL A 239 18.88 7.04 4.96
CA VAL A 239 20.28 7.35 4.61
C VAL A 239 20.38 8.25 3.37
N MET A 240 19.42 8.17 2.44
CA MET A 240 19.31 9.08 1.31
C MET A 240 17.83 9.26 0.92
N ASP A 241 17.31 10.45 1.17
CA ASP A 241 15.92 10.82 0.89
C ASP A 241 15.75 11.20 -0.59
N THR A 242 14.72 10.65 -1.24
CA THR A 242 14.33 11.07 -2.59
C THR A 242 13.50 12.34 -2.54
N SER A 243 13.25 12.96 -3.70
CA SER A 243 12.18 13.95 -3.78
C SER A 243 10.86 13.34 -3.26
N SER A 244 10.00 14.17 -2.68
CA SER A 244 8.70 13.74 -2.13
C SER A 244 7.79 13.08 -3.18
N PHE A 245 8.12 13.27 -4.47
CA PHE A 245 7.53 12.57 -5.61
C PHE A 245 8.65 11.88 -6.39
N ALA A 246 8.66 10.55 -6.44
CA ALA A 246 9.66 9.76 -7.14
C ALA A 246 9.22 9.42 -8.57
N ILE A 247 8.78 10.44 -9.30
CA ILE A 247 8.34 10.31 -10.69
C ILE A 247 9.58 10.32 -11.58
N THR A 248 9.71 9.34 -12.47
CA THR A 248 10.85 9.23 -13.37
C THR A 248 10.63 10.01 -14.66
N LYS A 249 11.73 10.41 -15.31
CA LYS A 249 11.69 10.91 -16.70
C LYS A 249 11.05 9.88 -17.64
N GLY A 250 11.36 8.59 -17.45
CA GLY A 250 10.74 7.50 -18.19
C GLY A 250 9.21 7.47 -18.08
N PHE A 251 8.63 7.74 -16.91
CA PHE A 251 7.17 7.86 -16.79
C PHE A 251 6.61 8.96 -17.69
N ARG A 252 7.18 10.17 -17.60
CA ARG A 252 6.76 11.32 -18.43
C ARG A 252 6.91 11.03 -19.92
N ASP A 253 8.03 10.45 -20.32
CA ASP A 253 8.36 10.22 -21.72
C ASP A 253 7.46 9.10 -22.32
N GLU A 254 7.19 8.02 -21.59
CA GLU A 254 6.31 6.93 -22.06
C GLU A 254 4.83 7.32 -22.09
N THR A 255 4.37 8.20 -21.19
CA THR A 255 2.98 8.70 -21.24
C THR A 255 2.82 9.83 -22.26
N GLY A 256 3.89 10.57 -22.56
CA GLY A 256 3.85 11.81 -23.34
C GLY A 256 3.46 13.03 -22.49
N LEU A 257 3.83 14.22 -22.95
CA LEU A 257 3.69 15.48 -22.21
C LEU A 257 2.24 15.83 -21.86
N ALA A 258 1.31 15.70 -22.82
CA ALA A 258 -0.11 16.00 -22.58
C ALA A 258 -0.72 15.11 -21.49
N ASN A 259 -0.42 13.80 -21.53
CA ASN A 259 -0.91 12.86 -20.53
C ASN A 259 -0.20 13.03 -19.18
N TYR A 260 1.05 13.48 -19.19
CA TYR A 260 1.74 13.85 -17.96
C TYR A 260 1.10 15.08 -17.30
N ASP A 261 0.69 16.07 -18.08
CA ASP A 261 -0.10 17.20 -17.57
C ASP A 261 -1.47 16.73 -17.04
N ASN A 262 -2.16 15.81 -17.73
CA ASN A 262 -3.38 15.17 -17.21
C ASN A 262 -3.15 14.47 -15.87
N PHE A 263 -2.02 13.78 -15.72
CA PHE A 263 -1.60 13.17 -14.46
C PHE A 263 -1.38 14.20 -13.35
N ILE A 264 -0.69 15.30 -13.65
CA ILE A 264 -0.52 16.41 -12.69
C ILE A 264 -1.89 16.95 -12.27
N GLN A 265 -2.78 17.25 -13.23
CA GLN A 265 -4.12 17.76 -12.91
C GLN A 265 -4.93 16.78 -12.05
N CYS A 266 -4.84 15.48 -12.35
CA CYS A 266 -5.48 14.44 -11.53
C CYS A 266 -4.93 14.43 -10.09
N CYS A 267 -3.61 14.55 -9.91
CA CYS A 267 -2.98 14.69 -8.60
C CYS A 267 -3.49 15.92 -7.84
N ILE A 268 -3.60 17.07 -8.50
CA ILE A 268 -4.08 18.31 -7.89
C ILE A 268 -5.55 18.22 -7.48
N LYS A 269 -6.40 17.63 -8.33
CA LYS A 269 -7.81 17.35 -7.98
C LYS A 269 -7.90 16.43 -6.75
N THR A 270 -7.11 15.37 -6.74
CA THR A 270 -7.04 14.42 -5.61
C THR A 270 -6.63 15.12 -4.30
N PHE A 271 -5.60 15.96 -4.35
CA PHE A 271 -5.13 16.74 -3.20
C PHE A 271 -6.18 17.76 -2.73
N ARG A 272 -6.87 18.42 -3.66
CA ARG A 272 -7.94 19.38 -3.35
C ARG A 272 -9.09 18.71 -2.61
N VAL A 273 -9.54 17.54 -3.06
CA VAL A 273 -10.59 16.76 -2.38
C VAL A 273 -10.19 16.43 -0.93
N MET A 274 -8.92 16.07 -0.68
CA MET A 274 -8.44 15.81 0.68
C MET A 274 -8.45 17.06 1.57
N ARG A 275 -8.37 18.26 0.98
CA ARG A 275 -8.37 19.54 1.68
C ARG A 275 -9.75 20.17 1.87
N GLU A 276 -10.80 19.61 1.26
CA GLU A 276 -12.17 20.03 1.53
C GLU A 276 -12.46 19.91 3.03
N GLU A 277 -13.10 20.91 3.63
CA GLU A 277 -13.23 21.06 5.09
C GLU A 277 -13.69 19.78 5.79
N LYS A 278 -14.77 19.15 5.28
CA LYS A 278 -15.30 17.89 5.79
C LYS A 278 -14.28 16.74 5.70
N ASN A 279 -13.62 16.60 4.55
CA ASN A 279 -12.66 15.51 4.32
C ASN A 279 -11.40 15.72 5.15
N LEU A 280 -10.91 16.96 5.23
CA LEU A 280 -9.76 17.34 6.02
C LEU A 280 -9.99 17.03 7.50
N ALA A 281 -11.17 17.38 8.04
CA ALA A 281 -11.52 17.07 9.43
C ALA A 281 -11.52 15.55 9.69
N LEU A 282 -12.07 14.73 8.78
CA LEU A 282 -12.03 13.28 8.89
C LEU A 282 -10.59 12.74 8.81
N ILE A 283 -9.80 13.22 7.85
CA ILE A 283 -8.41 12.83 7.65
C ILE A 283 -7.57 13.11 8.89
N MET A 284 -7.66 14.33 9.43
CA MET A 284 -6.86 14.78 10.57
C MET A 284 -7.26 14.14 11.90
N ASN A 285 -8.45 13.53 11.99
CA ASN A 285 -8.91 12.87 13.20
C ASN A 285 -8.81 11.35 13.14
N ILE A 286 -8.99 10.73 11.97
CA ILE A 286 -9.00 9.26 11.83
C ILE A 286 -7.62 8.73 11.44
N ALA A 287 -6.96 9.27 10.41
CA ALA A 287 -5.71 8.70 9.91
C ALA A 287 -4.59 8.60 10.99
N PRO A 288 -4.37 9.60 11.87
CA PRO A 288 -3.38 9.47 12.94
C PRO A 288 -3.64 8.33 13.91
N THR A 289 -4.91 7.96 14.12
CA THR A 289 -5.26 6.87 15.05
C THR A 289 -4.78 5.52 14.52
N MET A 290 -4.71 5.35 13.20
CA MET A 290 -4.26 4.11 12.55
C MET A 290 -2.79 3.80 12.82
N PHE A 291 -1.99 4.80 13.22
CA PHE A 291 -0.55 4.68 13.47
C PHE A 291 -0.19 4.72 14.96
N LEU A 292 -1.15 4.77 15.89
CA LEU A 292 -0.92 5.02 17.33
C LEU A 292 0.09 4.09 18.00
N ALA A 293 0.19 2.86 17.53
CA ALA A 293 1.10 1.87 18.08
C ALA A 293 2.52 1.91 17.49
N ILE A 294 2.79 2.85 16.59
CA ILE A 294 4.05 3.03 15.87
C ILE A 294 4.56 4.46 16.07
N HIS A 295 3.65 5.43 16.00
CA HIS A 295 3.94 6.85 16.15
C HIS A 295 2.91 7.53 17.05
N PRO A 296 3.32 8.52 17.85
CA PRO A 296 2.39 9.39 18.56
C PRO A 296 1.45 10.11 17.59
N ALA A 297 0.16 10.16 17.90
CA ALA A 297 -0.83 10.82 17.03
C ALA A 297 -0.49 12.29 16.76
N ALA A 298 0.09 13.00 17.72
CA ALA A 298 0.54 14.39 17.54
C ALA A 298 1.64 14.52 16.47
N LYS A 299 2.60 13.58 16.42
CA LYS A 299 3.64 13.54 15.38
C LYS A 299 3.01 13.36 14.00
N VAL A 300 2.08 12.40 13.88
CA VAL A 300 1.39 12.11 12.61
C VAL A 300 0.53 13.29 12.17
N LYS A 301 -0.26 13.90 13.06
CA LYS A 301 -1.04 15.10 12.77
C LYS A 301 -0.13 16.25 12.30
N SER A 302 0.93 16.55 13.05
CA SER A 302 1.86 17.63 12.69
C SER A 302 2.48 17.41 11.31
N PHE A 303 2.87 16.18 10.99
CA PHE A 303 3.39 15.84 9.67
C PHE A 303 2.33 16.03 8.59
N MET A 304 1.13 15.47 8.76
CA MET A 304 0.06 15.56 7.78
C MET A 304 -0.39 17.00 7.54
N SER A 305 -0.45 17.84 8.58
CA SER A 305 -0.73 19.27 8.42
C SER A 305 0.28 19.97 7.50
N LYS A 306 1.58 19.66 7.65
CA LYS A 306 2.63 20.19 6.78
C LYS A 306 2.56 19.61 5.36
N ALA A 307 2.30 18.31 5.24
CA ALA A 307 2.19 17.64 3.94
C ALA A 307 0.99 18.18 3.14
N LEU A 308 -0.15 18.36 3.81
CA LEU A 308 -1.35 18.98 3.25
C LEU A 308 -1.22 20.50 3.10
N MET A 309 -0.12 21.13 3.54
CA MET A 309 0.17 22.56 3.42
C MET A 309 -0.91 23.48 4.04
N LEU A 310 -1.42 23.11 5.23
CA LEU A 310 -2.54 23.80 5.85
C LEU A 310 -2.25 25.26 6.25
N GLU A 311 -0.98 25.66 6.27
CA GLU A 311 -0.57 27.06 6.46
C GLU A 311 -0.85 27.95 5.24
N LYS A 312 -1.31 27.37 4.12
CA LYS A 312 -1.62 28.07 2.87
C LYS A 312 -3.09 27.91 2.52
N ASP A 313 -3.62 28.87 1.78
CA ASP A 313 -4.89 28.71 1.08
C ASP A 313 -4.79 27.57 0.03
N VAL A 314 -5.95 27.06 -0.39
CA VAL A 314 -6.04 25.89 -1.28
C VAL A 314 -5.33 26.15 -2.62
N GLU A 315 -5.46 27.35 -3.20
CA GLU A 315 -4.87 27.65 -4.51
C GLU A 315 -3.36 27.77 -4.43
N SER A 316 -2.82 28.42 -3.40
CA SER A 316 -1.37 28.48 -3.16
C SER A 316 -0.77 27.09 -2.86
N ALA A 317 -1.49 26.24 -2.11
CA ALA A 317 -1.08 24.87 -1.87
C ALA A 317 -1.07 24.04 -3.16
N CYS A 318 -2.13 24.14 -3.98
CA CYS A 318 -2.21 23.49 -5.29
C CYS A 318 -1.07 23.94 -6.22
N ARG A 319 -0.81 25.25 -6.34
CA ARG A 319 0.31 25.78 -7.16
C ARG A 319 1.66 25.22 -6.72
N ARG A 320 1.91 25.18 -5.40
CA ARG A 320 3.15 24.63 -4.85
C ARG A 320 3.28 23.13 -5.14
N LEU A 321 2.19 22.38 -5.02
CA LEU A 321 2.16 20.95 -5.33
C LEU A 321 2.38 20.70 -6.83
N THR A 322 1.74 21.48 -7.70
CA THR A 322 1.93 21.43 -9.16
C THR A 322 3.41 21.57 -9.52
N GLN A 323 4.09 22.57 -8.95
CA GLN A 323 5.51 22.79 -9.22
C GLN A 323 6.38 21.63 -8.71
N LYS A 324 6.06 21.06 -7.54
CA LYS A 324 6.75 19.89 -7.02
C LYS A 324 6.64 18.68 -7.93
N ILE A 325 5.44 18.40 -8.46
CA ILE A 325 5.20 17.25 -9.33
C ILE A 325 5.81 17.49 -10.72
N ARG A 326 5.65 18.69 -11.28
CA ARG A 326 6.21 19.07 -12.58
C ARG A 326 7.73 18.90 -12.62
N ASN A 327 8.43 19.29 -11.55
CA ASN A 327 9.89 19.22 -11.47
C ASN A 327 10.41 17.85 -11.00
N ALA A 328 9.54 16.94 -10.56
CA ALA A 328 9.96 15.64 -10.03
C ALA A 328 10.79 14.78 -11.00
N PRO A 329 10.48 14.73 -12.33
CA PRO A 329 11.28 13.97 -13.29
C PRO A 329 12.71 14.48 -13.47
N GLU A 330 12.94 15.77 -13.18
CA GLU A 330 14.23 16.47 -13.36
C GLU A 330 15.05 16.51 -12.07
N SER A 331 14.53 15.94 -10.99
CA SER A 331 15.23 15.83 -9.71
C SER A 331 16.48 14.96 -9.83
N TYR A 332 17.65 15.59 -9.72
CA TYR A 332 18.95 14.90 -9.65
C TYR A 332 19.00 13.84 -8.55
N LYS A 333 18.25 14.02 -7.44
CA LYS A 333 18.15 13.02 -6.37
C LYS A 333 17.41 11.76 -6.82
N THR A 334 16.36 11.92 -7.63
CA THR A 334 15.62 10.80 -8.24
C THR A 334 16.50 10.07 -9.24
N TYR A 335 17.20 10.82 -10.09
CA TYR A 335 18.14 10.28 -11.07
C TYR A 335 19.28 9.49 -10.40
N PHE A 336 19.98 10.11 -9.45
CA PHE A 336 21.14 9.50 -8.76
C PHE A 336 20.74 8.25 -7.98
N LYS A 337 19.61 8.27 -7.26
CA LYS A 337 19.17 7.10 -6.51
C LYS A 337 18.72 5.96 -7.43
N ASN A 338 17.98 6.25 -8.50
CA ASN A 338 17.64 5.25 -9.50
C ASN A 338 18.92 4.67 -10.14
N ALA A 339 19.93 5.50 -10.44
CA ALA A 339 21.21 5.04 -10.97
C ALA A 339 21.97 4.14 -9.98
N LEU A 340 22.05 4.52 -8.70
CA LEU A 340 22.65 3.70 -7.64
C LEU A 340 21.95 2.34 -7.51
N GLN A 341 20.63 2.33 -7.66
CA GLN A 341 19.82 1.12 -7.53
C GLN A 341 19.95 0.20 -8.75
N SER A 342 20.01 0.77 -9.95
CA SER A 342 20.34 0.05 -11.18
C SER A 342 21.75 -0.54 -11.13
N LEU A 343 22.74 0.19 -10.60
CA LEU A 343 24.10 -0.31 -10.42
C LEU A 343 24.16 -1.46 -9.41
N ARG A 344 23.42 -1.34 -8.29
CA ARG A 344 23.24 -2.44 -7.33
C ARG A 344 22.62 -3.65 -8.01
N ALA A 345 21.52 -3.46 -8.77
CA ALA A 345 20.87 -4.55 -9.50
C ALA A 345 21.76 -5.21 -10.56
N ALA A 346 22.66 -4.45 -11.20
CA ALA A 346 23.62 -4.94 -12.19
C ALA A 346 24.81 -5.71 -11.58
N HIS A 347 25.29 -5.31 -10.40
CA HIS A 347 26.38 -5.99 -9.67
C HIS A 347 25.87 -7.09 -8.71
N GLY A 348 24.55 -7.19 -8.53
CA GLY A 348 23.91 -8.25 -7.78
C GLY A 348 22.44 -7.94 -7.52
N SER A 349 21.56 -8.85 -7.98
CA SER A 349 20.12 -8.89 -7.67
C SER A 349 19.19 -8.18 -8.67
N LYS A 350 18.66 -8.95 -9.62
CA LYS A 350 17.30 -8.74 -10.12
C LYS A 350 16.35 -8.85 -8.92
N ARG A 351 15.88 -7.71 -8.41
CA ARG A 351 14.68 -7.64 -7.55
C ARG A 351 13.47 -8.03 -8.39
N ALA A 352 13.14 -9.32 -8.38
CA ALA A 352 11.83 -9.80 -8.75
C ALA A 352 11.05 -10.05 -7.44
N LEU A 353 10.00 -9.25 -7.28
CA LEU A 353 8.77 -9.38 -6.47
C LEU A 353 8.80 -10.20 -5.16
#